data_AF-A0A6I9YWE0-F1
#
_entry.id   AF-A0A6I9YWE0-F1
#
_cell.length_a   1.000
_cell.length_b   1.000
_cell.length_c   1.000
_cell.angle_alpha   90.00
_cell.angle_beta   90.00
_cell.angle_gamma   90.00
#
_symmetry.space_group_name_H-M   'P 1'
#
loop_
_entity.id
_entity.type
_entity.pdbx_description
1 polymer ?
#
loop_
_entity_poly.entity_id
_entity_poly.type
_entity_poly.pdbx_seq_one_letter_code
_entity_poly.pdbx_strand_id
1 'polypeptide(L)'
;MTKMPNHLHHSTQANAILAMEQFEGLLGIHCSPDLLFFLCAMYAPICTLDFQHEPIKPCKSVCERARAGCEPVLVKYGHAWPDSLACDELPVYDRGVCISPEAIVTAEGSERCKCKPIKATQKTYLRNNYNYVIRAKVKEVKTKCHDVTAVVEVKEILKSSLVNIPRDTVNLYTNSGCLCPPLNANEEYIIMGYEDEERSR
;
A
#
# COMPACT_ATOMS: atom_id res chain seq x y z
N MET A 1 4.25 -1.54 0.50
CA MET A 1 3.74 -2.93 0.70
C MET A 1 3.48 -3.54 -0.67
N THR A 2 3.63 -4.86 -0.85
CA THR A 2 3.41 -5.57 -2.13
C THR A 2 2.13 -6.43 -2.11
N LYS A 3 1.63 -6.83 -3.28
CA LYS A 3 0.51 -7.75 -3.45
C LYS A 3 0.92 -8.98 -4.28
N MET A 4 0.38 -10.14 -3.89
CA MET A 4 0.42 -11.38 -4.67
C MET A 4 -0.98 -11.78 -5.16
N PRO A 5 -1.10 -12.49 -6.30
CA PRO A 5 -0.02 -12.86 -7.21
C PRO A 5 0.61 -11.64 -7.91
N ASN A 6 1.90 -11.73 -8.27
CA ASN A 6 2.58 -10.67 -9.02
C ASN A 6 2.30 -10.79 -10.54
N HIS A 7 2.88 -9.91 -11.35
CA HIS A 7 2.67 -9.85 -12.81
C HIS A 7 3.22 -11.08 -13.55
N LEU A 8 3.99 -11.91 -12.86
CA LEU A 8 4.56 -13.16 -13.36
C LEU A 8 3.88 -14.39 -12.74
N HIS A 9 2.71 -14.18 -12.12
CA HIS A 9 1.86 -15.21 -11.53
C HIS A 9 2.50 -15.99 -10.37
N HIS A 10 3.55 -15.47 -9.75
CA HIS A 10 4.04 -16.02 -8.49
C HIS A 10 3.00 -15.78 -7.40
N SER A 11 2.52 -16.84 -6.77
CA SER A 11 1.51 -16.76 -5.69
C SER A 11 2.09 -16.33 -4.35
N THR A 12 3.40 -16.39 -4.17
CA THR A 12 4.11 -16.07 -2.92
C THR A 12 5.33 -15.20 -3.18
N GLN A 13 5.71 -14.40 -2.17
CA GLN A 13 6.96 -13.64 -2.20
C GLN A 13 8.19 -14.55 -2.22
N ALA A 14 8.15 -15.71 -1.56
CA ALA A 14 9.24 -16.67 -1.61
C ALA A 14 9.55 -17.13 -3.04
N ASN A 15 8.52 -17.43 -3.84
CA ASN A 15 8.72 -17.81 -5.24
C ASN A 15 9.25 -16.64 -6.08
N ALA A 16 8.76 -15.42 -5.83
CA ALA A 16 9.23 -14.23 -6.51
C ALA A 16 10.70 -13.92 -6.17
N ILE A 17 11.13 -14.13 -4.92
CA ILE A 17 12.53 -13.95 -4.48
C ILE A 17 13.45 -14.90 -5.25
N LEU A 18 13.15 -16.20 -5.26
CA LEU A 18 13.95 -17.19 -6.00
C LEU A 18 14.07 -16.83 -7.49
N ALA A 19 12.98 -16.35 -8.09
CA ALA A 19 12.98 -15.93 -9.49
C ALA A 19 13.67 -14.56 -9.71
N MET A 20 13.85 -13.73 -8.68
CA MET A 20 14.61 -12.48 -8.76
C MET A 20 16.11 -12.68 -8.61
N GLU A 21 16.55 -13.70 -7.87
CA GLU A 21 17.98 -14.03 -7.65
C GLU A 21 18.73 -14.20 -8.99
N GLN A 22 18.07 -14.69 -10.04
CA GLN A 22 18.66 -14.83 -11.37
C GLN A 22 19.09 -13.50 -12.02
N PHE A 23 18.57 -12.36 -11.55
CA PHE A 23 18.89 -11.02 -12.07
C PHE A 23 19.95 -10.29 -11.24
N GLU A 24 20.44 -10.85 -10.13
CA GLU A 24 21.43 -10.19 -9.27
C GLU A 24 22.69 -9.79 -10.05
N GLY A 25 23.20 -10.70 -10.89
CA GLY A 25 24.36 -10.42 -11.74
C GLY A 25 24.12 -9.28 -12.73
N LEU A 26 22.92 -9.24 -13.35
CA LEU A 26 22.55 -8.19 -14.30
C LEU A 26 22.38 -6.82 -13.61
N LEU A 27 21.76 -6.81 -12.43
CA LEU A 27 21.62 -5.62 -11.59
C LEU A 27 22.98 -5.05 -11.18
N GLY A 28 23.95 -5.90 -10.83
CA GLY A 28 25.31 -5.49 -10.46
C GLY A 28 26.13 -4.89 -11.62
N ILE A 29 25.73 -5.10 -12.87
CA ILE A 29 26.36 -4.48 -14.06
C ILE A 29 25.88 -3.03 -14.24
N HIS A 30 24.76 -2.65 -13.63
CA HIS A 30 24.19 -1.30 -13.74
C HIS A 30 23.97 -0.84 -15.20
N CYS A 31 23.52 -1.77 -16.06
CA CYS A 31 23.26 -1.53 -17.48
C CYS A 31 22.10 -0.54 -17.76
N SER A 32 21.19 -0.34 -16.81
CA SER A 32 20.12 0.66 -16.89
C SER A 32 19.72 1.14 -15.49
N PRO A 33 19.48 2.45 -15.29
CA PRO A 33 18.98 2.97 -14.02
C PRO A 33 17.54 2.51 -13.71
N ASP A 34 16.78 2.12 -14.73
CA ASP A 34 15.38 1.69 -14.60
C ASP A 34 15.23 0.19 -14.28
N LEU A 35 16.27 -0.62 -14.42
CA LEU A 35 16.16 -2.09 -14.33
C LEU A 35 15.63 -2.53 -12.97
N LEU A 36 16.18 -2.00 -11.87
CA LEU A 36 15.75 -2.37 -10.52
C LEU A 36 14.28 -2.02 -10.29
N PHE A 37 13.88 -0.80 -10.65
CA PHE A 37 12.51 -0.36 -10.53
C PHE A 37 11.57 -1.26 -11.36
N PHE A 38 11.94 -1.54 -12.62
CA PHE A 38 11.15 -2.38 -13.51
C PHE A 38 10.96 -3.79 -12.95
N LEU A 39 12.03 -4.45 -12.51
CA LEU A 39 11.95 -5.79 -11.92
C LEU A 39 11.12 -5.77 -10.64
N CYS A 40 11.34 -4.80 -9.74
CA CYS A 40 10.51 -4.68 -8.53
C CYS A 40 9.03 -4.44 -8.87
N ALA A 41 8.72 -3.62 -9.87
CA ALA A 41 7.34 -3.38 -10.31
C ALA A 41 6.67 -4.65 -10.88
N MET A 42 7.43 -5.53 -11.54
CA MET A 42 6.95 -6.81 -12.06
C MET A 42 6.80 -7.89 -10.98
N TYR A 43 7.82 -8.04 -10.12
CA TYR A 43 7.93 -9.12 -9.14
C TYR A 43 7.29 -8.80 -7.78
N ALA A 44 7.21 -7.52 -7.43
CA ALA A 44 6.67 -7.03 -6.16
C ALA A 44 5.82 -5.76 -6.36
N PRO A 45 4.70 -5.85 -7.13
CA PRO A 45 3.91 -4.69 -7.49
C PRO A 45 3.31 -3.98 -6.27
N ILE A 46 3.14 -2.66 -6.37
CA ILE A 46 2.59 -1.83 -5.31
C ILE A 46 1.16 -2.29 -4.97
N CYS A 47 0.90 -2.47 -3.67
CA CYS A 47 -0.43 -2.78 -3.16
C CYS A 47 -1.26 -1.49 -3.03
N THR A 48 -2.35 -1.36 -3.78
CA THR A 48 -3.33 -0.26 -3.66
C THR A 48 -4.75 -0.83 -3.57
N LEU A 49 -5.68 -0.09 -2.95
CA LEU A 49 -7.07 -0.56 -2.79
C LEU A 49 -7.87 -0.52 -4.09
N ASP A 50 -7.56 0.38 -5.01
CA ASP A 50 -8.28 0.48 -6.29
C ASP A 50 -7.89 -0.65 -7.26
N PHE A 51 -6.69 -1.22 -7.11
CA PHE A 51 -6.13 -2.23 -8.01
C PHE A 51 -5.96 -3.58 -7.29
N GLN A 52 -7.06 -4.07 -6.72
CA GLN A 52 -7.06 -5.32 -5.95
C GLN A 52 -7.06 -6.59 -6.81
N HIS A 53 -7.62 -6.58 -8.01
CA HIS A 53 -7.66 -7.79 -8.84
C HIS A 53 -6.43 -7.90 -9.75
N GLU A 54 -6.04 -6.78 -10.37
CA GLU A 54 -4.85 -6.67 -11.20
C GLU A 54 -4.02 -5.50 -10.67
N PRO A 55 -2.81 -5.73 -10.12
CA PRO A 55 -1.95 -4.66 -9.64
C PRO A 55 -1.57 -3.68 -10.77
N ILE A 56 -1.16 -2.47 -10.42
CA ILE A 56 -0.68 -1.53 -11.44
C ILE A 56 0.63 -2.05 -12.05
N LYS A 57 0.71 -2.04 -13.39
CA LYS A 57 1.91 -2.46 -14.15
C LYS A 57 2.90 -1.30 -14.31
N PRO A 58 4.21 -1.58 -14.49
CA PRO A 58 5.15 -0.55 -14.93
C PRO A 58 4.76 -0.04 -16.32
N CYS A 59 5.03 1.25 -16.58
CA CYS A 59 4.80 1.82 -17.90
C CYS A 59 5.69 1.14 -18.96
N LYS A 60 5.18 0.98 -20.17
CA LYS A 60 5.92 0.43 -21.33
C LYS A 60 7.28 1.12 -21.53
N SER A 61 7.32 2.44 -21.41
CA SER A 61 8.54 3.24 -21.55
C SER A 61 9.63 2.88 -20.53
N VAL A 62 9.26 2.45 -19.31
CA VAL A 62 10.21 2.01 -18.28
C VAL A 62 10.83 0.67 -18.67
N CYS A 63 10.01 -0.28 -19.13
CA CYS A 63 10.49 -1.56 -19.65
C CYS A 63 11.44 -1.37 -20.83
N GLU A 64 11.07 -0.51 -21.79
CA GLU A 64 11.89 -0.25 -22.98
C GLU A 64 13.25 0.33 -22.62
N ARG A 65 13.34 1.26 -21.64
CA ARG A 65 14.62 1.77 -21.15
C ARG A 65 15.45 0.72 -20.40
N ALA A 66 14.81 -0.14 -19.60
CA ALA A 66 15.48 -1.26 -18.94
C ALA A 66 16.03 -2.26 -19.97
N ARG A 67 15.21 -2.66 -20.94
CA ARG A 67 15.57 -3.57 -22.02
C ARG A 67 16.68 -3.01 -22.90
N ALA A 68 16.56 -1.75 -23.36
CA ALA A 68 17.55 -1.12 -24.23
C ALA A 68 18.95 -1.08 -23.62
N GLY A 69 19.05 -0.84 -22.30
CA GLY A 69 20.34 -0.87 -21.59
C GLY A 69 20.87 -2.29 -21.33
N CYS A 70 19.99 -3.23 -21.01
CA CYS A 70 20.40 -4.51 -20.42
C CYS A 70 20.32 -5.73 -21.35
N GLU A 71 19.49 -5.70 -22.40
CA GLU A 71 19.43 -6.77 -23.40
C GLU A 71 20.77 -6.99 -24.13
N PRO A 72 21.55 -5.97 -24.53
CA PRO A 72 22.87 -6.18 -25.11
C PRO A 72 23.85 -6.92 -24.18
N VAL A 73 23.71 -6.71 -22.86
CA VAL A 73 24.50 -7.41 -21.85
C VAL A 73 24.10 -8.89 -21.77
N LEU A 74 22.80 -9.18 -21.74
CA LEU A 74 22.29 -10.56 -21.76
C LEU A 74 22.78 -11.31 -23.00
N VAL A 75 22.66 -10.69 -24.19
CA VAL A 75 23.06 -11.28 -25.47
C VAL A 75 24.56 -11.59 -25.48
N LYS A 76 25.40 -10.72 -24.91
CA LYS A 76 26.85 -10.95 -24.77
C LYS A 76 27.18 -12.23 -23.99
N TYR A 77 26.34 -12.60 -23.02
CA TYR A 77 26.49 -13.82 -22.21
C TYR A 77 25.63 -14.99 -22.70
N GLY A 78 25.06 -14.91 -23.91
CA GLY A 78 24.29 -16.00 -24.52
C GLY A 78 22.85 -16.12 -24.00
N HIS A 79 22.30 -15.06 -23.42
CA HIS A 79 20.92 -14.99 -22.94
C HIS A 79 20.09 -14.00 -23.77
N ALA A 80 18.78 -14.20 -23.79
CA ALA A 80 17.83 -13.28 -24.41
C ALA A 80 17.06 -12.51 -23.33
N TRP A 81 16.47 -11.36 -23.71
CA TRP A 81 15.46 -10.73 -22.87
C TRP A 81 14.25 -11.67 -22.75
N PRO A 82 13.78 -12.02 -21.53
CA PRO A 82 12.78 -13.05 -21.37
C PRO A 82 11.39 -12.59 -21.82
N ASP A 83 10.64 -13.47 -22.47
CA ASP A 83 9.29 -13.18 -22.99
C ASP A 83 8.32 -12.74 -21.88
N SER A 84 8.47 -13.28 -20.67
CA SER A 84 7.67 -12.89 -19.51
C SER A 84 7.89 -11.44 -19.06
N LEU A 85 8.95 -10.78 -19.54
CA LEU A 85 9.24 -9.37 -19.34
C LEU A 85 9.13 -8.57 -20.65
N ALA A 86 8.44 -9.09 -21.67
CA ALA A 86 8.21 -8.37 -22.92
C ALA A 86 7.47 -7.04 -22.67
N CYS A 87 7.95 -5.97 -23.31
CA CYS A 87 7.40 -4.64 -23.10
C CYS A 87 6.08 -4.39 -23.84
N ASP A 88 5.70 -5.25 -24.79
CA ASP A 88 4.60 -4.98 -25.71
C ASP A 88 3.22 -5.00 -25.06
N GLU A 89 3.04 -5.82 -24.04
CA GLU A 89 1.78 -5.96 -23.29
C GLU A 89 1.66 -4.95 -22.14
N LEU A 90 2.66 -4.09 -21.94
CA LEU A 90 2.65 -3.09 -20.88
C LEU A 90 1.89 -1.82 -21.31
N PRO A 91 1.16 -1.18 -20.37
CA PRO A 91 0.38 0.02 -20.64
C PRO A 91 1.26 1.22 -21.00
N VAL A 92 0.73 2.08 -21.88
CA VAL A 92 1.27 3.42 -22.18
C VAL A 92 0.53 4.44 -21.32
N TYR A 93 1.25 5.37 -20.69
CA TYR A 93 0.71 6.33 -19.72
C TYR A 93 -0.50 7.12 -20.24
N ASP A 94 -0.48 7.60 -21.49
CA ASP A 94 -1.58 8.37 -22.08
C ASP A 94 -2.84 7.53 -22.39
N ARG A 95 -2.77 6.20 -22.23
CA ARG A 95 -3.85 5.25 -22.58
C ARG A 95 -4.23 4.32 -21.42
N GLY A 96 -3.64 4.48 -20.24
CA GLY A 96 -3.92 3.64 -19.09
C GLY A 96 -3.11 4.02 -17.85
N VAL A 97 -3.46 3.42 -16.70
CA VAL A 97 -2.76 3.67 -15.44
C VAL A 97 -1.53 2.77 -15.35
N CYS A 98 -0.35 3.37 -15.20
CA CYS A 98 0.92 2.67 -15.05
C CYS A 98 1.88 3.46 -14.14
N ILE A 99 2.91 2.78 -13.61
CA ILE A 99 3.90 3.41 -12.73
C ILE A 99 5.25 3.62 -13.41
N SER A 100 5.88 4.74 -13.07
CA SER A 100 7.25 5.10 -13.46
C SER A 100 8.06 5.52 -12.22
N PRO A 101 9.41 5.50 -12.28
CA PRO A 101 10.26 5.83 -11.14
C PRO A 101 10.00 7.21 -10.55
N GLU A 102 9.59 8.17 -11.39
CA GLU A 102 9.32 9.57 -11.01
C GLU A 102 8.11 9.69 -10.07
N ALA A 103 7.25 8.67 -10.02
CA ALA A 103 6.13 8.61 -9.07
C ALA A 103 6.57 8.25 -7.65
N ILE A 104 7.80 7.76 -7.45
CA ILE A 104 8.35 7.50 -6.12
C ILE A 104 8.83 8.84 -5.54
N VAL A 105 7.99 9.44 -4.69
CA VAL A 105 8.47 10.47 -3.76
C VAL A 105 9.46 9.76 -2.83
N THR A 106 10.73 10.19 -2.84
CA THR A 106 11.73 9.73 -1.87
C THR A 106 11.29 10.17 -0.47
N ALA A 107 10.45 9.35 0.16
CA ALA A 107 10.27 9.40 1.60
C ALA A 107 11.57 8.85 2.18
N GLU A 108 12.48 9.75 2.54
CA GLU A 108 13.64 9.40 3.35
C GLU A 108 13.15 8.69 4.61
N GLY A 109 13.41 7.39 4.68
CA GLY A 109 13.12 6.57 5.84
C GLY A 109 11.85 5.75 5.73
N SER A 110 12.04 4.44 5.88
CA SER A 110 11.07 3.56 6.52
C SER A 110 10.66 4.15 7.87
N GLU A 111 9.68 5.05 7.87
CA GLU A 111 9.10 5.60 9.09
C GLU A 111 8.28 4.49 9.75
N ARG A 112 8.89 3.78 10.69
CA ARG A 112 8.14 3.15 11.79
C ARG A 112 7.12 4.18 12.28
N CYS A 113 5.83 3.83 12.32
CA CYS A 113 4.75 4.74 12.69
C CYS A 113 5.09 5.60 13.92
N LYS A 114 5.39 6.90 13.72
CA LYS A 114 5.64 7.85 14.82
C LYS A 114 4.33 8.54 15.18
N CYS A 115 3.56 7.94 16.07
CA CYS A 115 2.34 8.57 16.57
C CYS A 115 2.71 9.73 17.50
N LYS A 116 2.22 10.95 17.21
CA LYS A 116 2.33 12.06 18.16
C LYS A 116 1.38 11.78 19.34
N PRO A 117 1.88 11.68 20.59
CA PRO A 117 1.01 11.41 21.73
C PRO A 117 0.08 12.59 21.96
N ILE A 118 -1.23 12.33 21.95
CA ILE A 118 -2.26 13.33 22.26
C ILE A 118 -2.71 13.11 23.72
N LYS A 119 -2.62 14.15 24.54
CA LYS A 119 -3.16 14.11 25.90
C LYS A 119 -4.69 14.20 25.84
N ALA A 120 -5.37 13.16 26.34
CA ALA A 120 -6.82 13.12 26.48
C ALA A 120 -7.28 14.01 27.65
N THR A 121 -7.45 15.30 27.38
CA THR A 121 -7.95 16.29 28.35
C THR A 121 -9.24 16.93 27.85
N GLN A 122 -10.06 17.47 28.75
CA GLN A 122 -11.29 18.19 28.38
C GLN A 122 -11.00 19.36 27.42
N LYS A 123 -9.89 20.07 27.62
CA LYS A 123 -9.43 21.14 26.72
C LYS A 123 -9.16 20.62 25.30
N THR A 124 -8.51 19.45 25.19
CA THR A 124 -8.26 18.81 23.89
C THR A 124 -9.57 18.44 23.20
N TYR A 125 -10.50 17.83 23.94
CA TYR A 125 -11.81 17.43 23.43
C TYR A 125 -12.61 18.62 22.88
N LEU A 126 -12.73 19.69 23.67
CA LEU A 126 -13.47 20.89 23.27
C LEU A 126 -12.82 21.60 22.07
N ARG A 127 -11.50 21.63 22.00
CA ARG A 127 -10.77 22.28 20.89
C ARG A 127 -10.93 21.54 19.56
N ASN A 128 -10.93 20.20 19.60
CA ASN A 128 -10.90 19.40 18.37
C ASN A 128 -12.30 19.19 17.76
N ASN A 129 -13.38 19.45 18.50
CA ASN A 129 -14.76 19.39 17.99
C ASN A 129 -15.09 18.10 17.21
N TYR A 130 -14.78 16.94 17.79
CA TYR A 130 -15.06 15.63 17.21
C TYR A 130 -16.55 15.45 16.88
N ASN A 131 -16.87 14.83 15.74
CA ASN A 131 -18.27 14.57 15.35
C ASN A 131 -18.89 13.46 16.20
N TYR A 132 -18.13 12.41 16.51
CA TYR A 132 -18.60 11.29 17.31
C TYR A 132 -17.67 10.96 18.48
N VAL A 133 -18.26 10.36 19.51
CA VAL A 133 -17.58 9.76 20.66
C VAL A 133 -18.28 8.44 20.99
N ILE A 134 -17.54 7.34 20.97
CA ILE A 134 -18.05 6.00 21.24
C ILE A 134 -17.20 5.28 22.29
N ARG A 135 -17.83 4.40 23.05
CA ARG A 135 -17.15 3.37 23.85
C ARG A 135 -17.23 2.07 23.07
N ALA A 136 -16.08 1.51 22.72
CA ALA A 136 -16.04 0.33 21.85
C ALA A 136 -14.90 -0.61 22.22
N LYS A 137 -15.13 -1.91 22.02
CA LYS A 137 -14.11 -2.96 22.18
C LYS A 137 -13.48 -3.25 20.82
N VAL A 138 -12.15 -3.20 20.75
CA VAL A 138 -11.42 -3.52 19.50
C VAL A 138 -11.43 -5.02 19.32
N LYS A 139 -11.99 -5.50 18.21
CA LYS A 139 -11.97 -6.92 17.86
C LYS A 139 -10.64 -7.29 17.21
N GLU A 140 -10.25 -6.52 16.21
CA GLU A 140 -9.02 -6.73 15.44
C GLU A 140 -8.59 -5.44 14.72
N VAL A 141 -7.30 -5.33 14.43
CA VAL A 141 -6.75 -4.30 13.56
C VAL A 141 -6.31 -4.97 12.27
N LYS A 142 -6.95 -4.61 11.16
CA LYS A 142 -6.63 -5.11 9.83
C LYS A 142 -5.72 -4.13 9.13
N THR A 143 -4.64 -4.64 8.56
CA THR A 143 -3.82 -3.88 7.62
C THR A 143 -3.99 -4.52 6.25
N LYS A 144 -4.49 -3.75 5.29
CA LYS A 144 -4.65 -4.18 3.91
C LYS A 144 -3.98 -3.14 3.02
N CYS A 145 -2.89 -3.52 2.36
CA CYS A 145 -2.01 -2.55 1.71
C CYS A 145 -1.53 -1.49 2.72
N HIS A 146 -1.42 -0.23 2.28
CA HIS A 146 -1.10 0.89 3.14
C HIS A 146 -2.26 1.30 4.05
N ASP A 147 -3.46 0.73 3.91
CA ASP A 147 -4.61 1.14 4.72
C ASP A 147 -4.73 0.29 5.98
N VAL A 148 -4.93 0.98 7.10
CA VAL A 148 -5.18 0.35 8.40
C VAL A 148 -6.64 0.60 8.79
N THR A 149 -7.32 -0.44 9.24
CA THR A 149 -8.72 -0.39 9.66
C THR A 149 -8.84 -1.08 11.01
N ALA A 150 -9.44 -0.41 11.99
CA ALA A 150 -9.76 -1.01 13.28
C ALA A 150 -11.21 -1.51 13.25
N VAL A 151 -11.42 -2.81 13.44
CA VAL A 151 -12.74 -3.41 13.59
C VAL A 151 -13.11 -3.35 15.06
N VAL A 152 -14.19 -2.64 15.40
CA VAL A 152 -14.61 -2.42 16.78
C VAL A 152 -16.07 -2.81 16.99
N GLU A 153 -16.40 -3.27 18.19
CA GLU A 153 -17.77 -3.51 18.63
C GLU A 153 -18.23 -2.34 19.50
N VAL A 154 -19.21 -1.59 19.01
CA VAL A 154 -19.73 -0.40 19.71
C VAL A 154 -20.60 -0.84 20.90
N LYS A 155 -20.17 -0.46 22.11
CA LYS A 155 -20.91 -0.71 23.35
C LYS A 155 -21.81 0.46 23.70
N GLU A 156 -21.32 1.68 23.51
CA GLU A 156 -22.04 2.90 23.86
C GLU A 156 -21.70 4.02 22.88
N ILE A 157 -22.69 4.88 22.61
CA ILE A 157 -22.56 6.06 21.76
C ILE A 157 -22.79 7.27 22.67
N LEU A 158 -21.73 8.02 22.92
CA LEU A 158 -21.73 9.19 23.81
C LEU A 158 -22.02 10.48 23.05
N LYS A 159 -21.64 10.53 21.76
CA LYS A 159 -21.93 11.63 20.83
C LYS A 159 -21.95 11.08 19.40
N SER A 160 -22.86 11.58 18.59
CA SER A 160 -22.89 11.38 17.12
C SER A 160 -23.48 12.63 16.46
N SER A 161 -23.25 12.81 15.16
CA SER A 161 -23.74 13.95 14.40
C SER A 161 -24.65 13.50 13.25
N LEU A 162 -24.12 13.37 12.05
CA LEU A 162 -24.88 13.13 10.81
C LEU A 162 -24.93 11.65 10.43
N VAL A 163 -23.89 10.90 10.79
CA VAL A 163 -23.77 9.47 10.46
C VAL A 163 -24.42 8.61 11.54
N ASN A 164 -25.27 7.67 11.13
CA ASN A 164 -25.88 6.71 12.03
C ASN A 164 -24.86 5.62 12.41
N ILE A 165 -24.39 5.65 13.65
CA ILE A 165 -23.47 4.65 14.19
C ILE A 165 -24.29 3.55 14.89
N PRO A 166 -24.33 2.30 14.37
CA PRO A 166 -25.06 1.22 15.03
C PRO A 166 -24.33 0.72 16.28
N ARG A 167 -25.09 0.18 17.25
CA ARG A 167 -24.56 -0.59 18.39
C ARG A 167 -24.21 -2.02 17.96
N ASP A 168 -23.31 -2.12 16.99
CA ASP A 168 -22.81 -3.36 16.43
C ASP A 168 -21.32 -3.19 16.05
N THR A 169 -20.81 -4.09 15.21
CA THR A 169 -19.46 -4.12 14.70
C THR A 169 -19.32 -3.10 13.57
N VAL A 170 -18.39 -2.16 13.73
CA VAL A 170 -18.12 -1.10 12.75
C VAL A 170 -16.63 -1.06 12.42
N ASN A 171 -16.32 -0.59 11.21
CA ASN A 171 -14.95 -0.36 10.76
C ASN A 171 -14.57 1.11 10.97
N LEU A 172 -13.47 1.35 11.66
CA LEU A 172 -12.88 2.67 11.81
C LEU A 172 -11.68 2.80 10.87
N TYR A 173 -11.70 3.83 10.04
CA TYR A 173 -10.66 4.12 9.06
C TYR A 173 -9.69 5.17 9.59
N THR A 174 -8.40 5.02 9.29
CA THR A 174 -7.37 6.05 9.51
C THR A 174 -6.92 6.60 8.17
N ASN A 175 -6.64 7.90 8.12
CA ASN A 175 -6.11 8.59 6.94
C ASN A 175 -4.58 8.47 6.81
N SER A 176 -3.97 7.61 7.62
CA SER A 176 -2.54 7.33 7.58
C SER A 176 -2.32 5.83 7.48
N GLY A 177 -1.17 5.41 6.94
CA GLY A 177 -0.83 4.00 6.87
C GLY A 177 -0.46 3.35 8.21
N CYS A 178 -0.88 3.97 9.29
CA CYS A 178 -0.58 3.68 10.67
C CYS A 178 -1.84 3.86 11.51
N LEU A 179 -2.06 2.98 12.49
CA LEU A 179 -3.06 3.23 13.51
C LEU A 179 -2.43 4.06 14.63
N CYS A 180 -2.83 5.32 14.72
CA CYS A 180 -2.31 6.26 15.71
C CYS A 180 -3.45 6.92 16.50
N PRO A 181 -3.54 6.73 17.83
CA PRO A 181 -2.70 5.86 18.66
C PRO A 181 -2.88 4.37 18.33
N PRO A 182 -1.90 3.50 18.66
CA PRO A 182 -2.05 2.07 18.50
C PRO A 182 -3.20 1.56 19.37
N LEU A 183 -4.01 0.66 18.80
CA LEU A 183 -5.11 -0.01 19.50
C LEU A 183 -4.80 -1.50 19.59
N ASN A 184 -5.01 -2.07 20.76
CA ASN A 184 -4.82 -3.50 21.01
C ASN A 184 -6.14 -4.25 20.84
N ALA A 185 -6.07 -5.44 20.24
CA ALA A 185 -7.22 -6.32 20.17
C ALA A 185 -7.69 -6.74 21.58
N ASN A 186 -8.99 -6.91 21.73
CA ASN A 186 -9.70 -7.23 22.97
C ASN A 186 -9.68 -6.17 24.07
N GLU A 187 -9.09 -4.99 23.84
CA GLU A 187 -9.17 -3.86 24.75
C GLU A 187 -10.37 -2.94 24.43
N GLU A 188 -10.85 -2.25 25.45
CA GLU A 188 -11.96 -1.31 25.35
C GLU A 188 -11.44 0.13 25.44
N TYR A 189 -11.95 0.98 24.56
CA TYR A 189 -11.51 2.37 24.43
C TYR A 189 -12.68 3.33 24.34
N ILE A 190 -12.45 4.57 24.77
CA ILE A 190 -13.22 5.73 24.33
C ILE A 190 -12.57 6.27 23.06
N ILE A 191 -13.29 6.20 21.95
CA ILE A 191 -12.80 6.59 20.63
C ILE A 191 -13.54 7.86 20.19
N MET A 192 -12.77 8.85 19.76
CA MET A 192 -13.25 10.15 19.31
C MET A 192 -12.74 10.40 17.90
N GLY A 193 -13.62 10.83 16.99
CA GLY A 193 -13.26 10.98 15.59
C GLY A 193 -14.18 11.91 14.82
N TYR A 194 -13.95 11.94 13.50
CA TYR A 194 -14.72 12.74 12.56
C TYR A 194 -15.50 11.80 11.65
N GLU A 195 -16.71 12.23 11.31
CA GLU A 195 -17.59 11.49 10.40
C GLU A 195 -17.20 11.83 8.95
N ASP A 196 -17.16 10.82 8.09
CA ASP A 196 -16.97 11.00 6.64
C ASP A 196 -18.34 10.76 5.96
N GLU A 197 -18.97 11.85 5.54
CA GLU A 197 -20.30 11.83 4.93
C GLU A 197 -20.31 11.10 3.57
N GLU A 198 -19.22 11.14 2.81
CA GLU A 198 -19.14 10.53 1.48
C GLU A 198 -19.14 9.01 1.56
N ARG A 199 -18.51 8.46 2.61
CA ARG A 199 -18.46 7.01 2.88
C ARG A 199 -19.65 6.47 3.68
N SER A 200 -20.57 7.35 4.09
CA SER A 200 -21.72 7.01 4.95
C SER A 200 -23.04 6.87 4.20
N ARG A 201 -23.03 6.97 2.85
CA ARG A 201 -24.18 6.73 1.97
C ARG A 201 -24.11 5.37 1.29
#